data_AF-A0A7Z9UIF4-F1
#
_entry.id   AF-A0A7Z9UIF4-F1
#
_cell.length_a   1.000
_cell.length_b   1.000
_cell.length_c   1.000
_cell.angle_alpha   90.00
_cell.angle_beta   90.00
_cell.angle_gamma   90.00
#
_symmetry.space_group_name_H-M   'P 1'
#
loop_
_entity.id
_entity.type
_entity.pdbx_description
1 polymer ?
#
loop_
_entity_poly.entity_id
_entity_poly.type
_entity_poly.pdbx_seq_one_letter_code
_entity_poly.pdbx_strand_id
1 'polypeptide(L)' 'MTSVSILTVSYNVRQYVAHAIDAILKSDMEEMEIIVVDNNSYDNTVAYLQDRYNH' A
#
# COMPACT_ATOMS: atom_id res chain seq x y z
N MET A 1 20.59 -10.69 5.34
CA MET A 1 19.48 -9.75 5.49
C MET A 1 18.20 -10.47 5.11
N THR A 2 17.09 -10.15 5.77
CA THR A 2 15.79 -10.78 5.52
C THR A 2 14.95 -9.80 4.72
N SER A 3 14.51 -10.21 3.54
CA SER A 3 13.51 -9.45 2.77
C SER A 3 12.11 -9.78 3.28
N VAL A 4 11.24 -8.77 3.37
CA VAL A 4 9.86 -8.92 3.86
C VAL A 4 8.86 -8.49 2.79
N SER A 5 7.89 -9.35 2.49
CA SER A 5 6.76 -9.03 1.62
C SER A 5 5.54 -8.66 2.45
N ILE A 6 5.01 -7.45 2.27
CA ILE A 6 3.83 -6.95 2.97
C ILE A 6 2.64 -6.99 2.02
N LEU A 7 1.74 -7.95 2.24
CA LEU A 7 0.52 -8.11 1.46
C LEU A 7 -0.67 -7.48 2.18
N THR A 8 -1.33 -6.52 1.53
CA THR A 8 -2.52 -5.84 2.06
C THR A 8 -3.69 -5.97 1.11
N VAL A 9 -4.80 -6.55 1.56
CA VAL A 9 -6.06 -6.53 0.82
C VAL A 9 -6.85 -5.28 1.18
N SER A 10 -7.35 -4.56 0.18
CA SER A 10 -8.13 -3.34 0.37
C SER A 10 -9.52 -3.44 -0.27
N TYR A 11 -10.53 -2.86 0.39
CA TYR A 11 -11.88 -2.70 -0.14
C TYR A 11 -12.51 -1.41 0.38
N ASN A 12 -12.66 -0.41 -0.48
CA ASN A 12 -13.25 0.89 -0.16
C ASN A 12 -12.62 1.62 1.04
N VAL A 13 -11.28 1.61 1.13
CA VAL A 13 -10.51 2.18 2.26
C VAL A 13 -9.36 3.07 1.81
N ARG A 14 -9.52 3.79 0.68
CA ARG A 14 -8.48 4.60 0.01
C ARG A 14 -7.53 5.34 0.96
N GLN A 15 -8.06 6.09 1.93
CA GLN A 15 -7.25 6.89 2.85
C GLN A 15 -6.48 6.05 3.86
N TYR A 16 -7.09 4.99 4.37
CA TYR A 16 -6.47 4.13 5.37
C TYR A 16 -5.32 3.29 4.80
N VAL A 17 -5.50 2.74 3.60
CA VAL A 17 -4.45 1.96 2.95
C VAL A 17 -3.24 2.85 2.60
N ALA A 18 -3.46 4.09 2.15
CA ALA A 18 -2.35 5.03 1.93
C ALA A 18 -1.66 5.45 3.24
N HIS A 19 -2.40 5.72 4.31
CA HIS A 19 -1.78 5.99 5.61
C HIS A 19 -0.97 4.81 6.14
N ALA A 20 -1.43 3.57 5.93
CA ALA A 20 -0.68 2.37 6.30
C ALA A 20 0.62 2.26 5.50
N ILE A 21 0.57 2.45 4.17
CA ILE A 21 1.76 2.47 3.31
C ILE A 21 2.74 3.56 3.76
N ASP A 22 2.27 4.78 4.00
CA ASP A 22 3.11 5.90 4.47
C ASP A 22 3.76 5.62 5.83
N ALA A 23 3.10 4.87 6.71
CA ALA A 23 3.65 4.47 8.00
C ALA A 23 4.72 3.38 7.85
N ILE A 24 4.48 2.38 6.98
CA ILE A 24 5.42 1.30 6.68
C ILE A 24 6.69 1.86 6.04
N LEU A 25 6.56 2.76 5.06
CA LEU A 25 7.70 3.41 4.39
C LEU A 25 8.57 4.27 5.31
N LYS A 26 8.07 4.63 6.51
CA LYS A 26 8.82 5.37 7.54
C LYS A 26 9.49 4.47 8.58
N SER A 27 9.32 3.15 8.48
CA SER A 27 9.98 2.20 9.38
C SER A 27 11.49 2.11 9.11
N ASP A 28 12.21 1.42 9.99
CA ASP A 28 13.64 1.13 9.89
C ASP A 28 13.95 -0.12 9.04
N MET A 29 12.95 -0.69 8.35
CA MET A 29 13.13 -1.83 7.47
C MET A 29 13.75 -1.41 6.12
N GLU A 30 14.90 -1.98 5.80
CA GLU A 30 15.67 -1.60 4.60
C GLU A 30 15.25 -2.36 3.33
N GLU A 31 14.84 -3.63 3.44
CA GLU A 31 14.45 -4.46 2.30
C GLU A 31 13.01 -4.97 2.44
N MET A 32 12.09 -4.34 1.70
CA MET A 32 10.69 -4.74 1.67
C MET A 32 10.05 -4.54 0.30
N GLU A 33 8.99 -5.30 0.04
CA GLU A 33 8.02 -5.02 -1.02
C GLU A 33 6.62 -4.85 -0.41
N ILE A 34 5.83 -3.95 -0.99
CA ILE A 34 4.44 -3.70 -0.56
C ILE A 34 3.53 -4.05 -1.73
N ILE A 35 2.66 -5.04 -1.51
CA ILE A 35 1.70 -5.52 -2.51
C ILE A 35 0.30 -5.19 -2.00
N VAL A 36 -0.41 -4.31 -2.72
CA VAL A 36 -1.80 -3.98 -2.43
C VAL A 36 -2.70 -4.73 -3.41
N VAL A 37 -3.60 -5.57 -2.86
CA VAL A 37 -4.62 -6.28 -3.63
C VAL A 37 -5.94 -5.55 -3.44
N ASP A 38 -6.42 -4.89 -4.49
CA ASP A 38 -7.75 -4.29 -4.50
C ASP A 38 -8.83 -5.37 -4.70
N ASN A 39 -9.80 -5.41 -3.78
CA ASN A 39 -10.92 -6.35 -3.81
C ASN A 39 -12.16 -5.73 -4.49
N ASN A 40 -11.95 -5.13 -5.67
CA ASN A 40 -12.97 -4.46 -6.48
C ASN A 40 -13.60 -3.23 -5.78
N SER A 41 -12.76 -2.31 -5.32
CA SER A 41 -13.20 -1.05 -4.72
C SER A 41 -13.83 -0.12 -5.77
N TYR A 42 -14.84 0.65 -5.36
CA TYR A 42 -15.48 1.67 -6.19
C TYR A 42 -15.28 3.09 -5.63
N ASP A 43 -14.50 3.22 -4.57
CA ASP A 43 -14.11 4.47 -3.96
C ASP A 43 -12.83 5.05 -4.59
N ASN A 44 -12.48 4.72 -5.83
CA ASN A 44 -11.26 5.19 -6.51
C ASN A 44 -9.94 4.87 -5.75
N THR A 45 -9.90 3.82 -4.93
CA THR A 45 -8.68 3.36 -4.23
C THR A 45 -7.52 3.14 -5.20
N VAL A 46 -7.72 2.37 -6.27
CA VAL A 46 -6.64 1.99 -7.21
C VAL A 46 -5.97 3.21 -7.85
N ALA A 47 -6.76 4.09 -8.50
CA ALA A 47 -6.19 5.26 -9.19
C ALA A 47 -5.49 6.21 -8.23
N TYR A 48 -6.01 6.38 -7.01
CA TYR A 48 -5.37 7.21 -5.99
C TYR A 48 -4.01 6.64 -5.53
N LEU A 49 -3.91 5.33 -5.33
CA LEU A 49 -2.64 4.69 -4.95
C LEU A 49 -1.63 4.72 -6.10
N GLN A 50 -2.07 4.50 -7.33
CA GLN A 50 -1.22 4.59 -8.52
C GLN A 50 -0.65 6.00 -8.71
N ASP A 51 -1.45 7.05 -8.55
CA ASP A 51 -1.00 8.43 -8.66
C ASP A 51 0.00 8.80 -7.54
N ARG A 52 -0.30 8.42 -6.30
CA ARG A 52 0.50 8.78 -5.12
C ARG A 52 1.85 8.08 -5.06
N TYR A 53 1.94 6.84 -5.53
CA TYR A 53 3.14 6.00 -5.38
C TYR A 53 3.81 5.64 -6.71
N ASN A 54 3.39 6.27 -7.82
CA ASN A 54 4.15 6.20 -9.08
C ASN A 54 5.52 6.88 -8.88
N HIS A 55 6.59 6.10 -8.94
CA HIS A 55 7.96 6.56 -8.95
C HIS A 55 8.63 6.09 -10.25
#